data_AF-A0A916WYR8-F1
#
_entry.id   AF-A0A916WYR8-F1
#
_cell.length_a   1.000
_cell.length_b   1.000
_cell.length_c   1.000
_cell.angle_alpha   90.00
_cell.angle_beta   90.00
_cell.angle_gamma   90.00
#
_symmetry.space_group_name_H-M   'P 1'
#
loop_
_entity.id
_entity.type
_entity.pdbx_description
1 polymer ?
#
loop_
_entity_poly.entity_id
_entity_poly.type
_entity_poly.pdbx_seq_one_letter_code
_entity_poly.pdbx_strand_id
1 'polypeptide(L)'
;MRPDLRHLLDGVAAVLEAARDDLERLAGTLCADADIALRHMAALQTLDRVGQCQAEVASMLRAEDPTAAADAIGVEGLRARLIARGRC
;
A
#
# COMPACT_ATOMS: atom_id res chain seq x y z
N MET A 1 5.28 -25.52 -15.35
CA MET A 1 5.01 -25.57 -13.90
C MET A 1 4.14 -24.37 -13.57
N ARG A 2 2.90 -24.57 -13.12
CA ARG A 2 2.05 -23.44 -12.71
C ARG A 2 2.65 -22.88 -11.41
N PRO A 3 2.89 -21.56 -11.30
CA PRO A 3 3.38 -20.98 -10.06
C PRO A 3 2.37 -21.22 -8.94
N ASP A 4 2.87 -21.59 -7.78
CA ASP A 4 2.08 -21.71 -6.56
C ASP A 4 1.44 -20.35 -6.25
N LEU A 5 0.16 -20.36 -5.85
CA LEU A 5 -0.58 -19.15 -5.49
C LEU A 5 0.17 -18.37 -4.42
N ARG A 6 0.81 -19.05 -3.46
CA ARG A 6 1.55 -18.37 -2.40
C ARG A 6 2.74 -17.59 -2.94
N HIS A 7 3.50 -18.19 -3.85
CA HIS A 7 4.63 -17.54 -4.50
C HIS A 7 4.18 -16.32 -5.33
N LEU A 8 3.01 -16.38 -5.97
CA LEU A 8 2.44 -15.24 -6.66
C LEU A 8 2.06 -14.10 -5.70
N LEU A 9 1.42 -14.42 -4.57
CA LEU A 9 1.04 -13.42 -3.56
C LEU A 9 2.26 -12.73 -2.95
N ASP A 10 3.31 -13.51 -2.63
CA ASP A 10 4.58 -12.96 -2.15
C ASP A 10 5.25 -12.06 -3.20
N GLY A 11 5.18 -12.44 -4.48
CA GLY A 11 5.67 -11.62 -5.59
C GLY A 11 4.89 -10.31 -5.76
N VAL A 12 3.57 -10.34 -5.65
CA VAL A 12 2.73 -9.13 -5.70
C VAL A 12 3.03 -8.20 -4.51
N ALA A 13 3.19 -8.76 -3.31
CA ALA A 13 3.59 -7.99 -2.13
C ALA A 13 4.95 -7.30 -2.32
N ALA A 14 5.93 -8.00 -2.90
CA ALA A 14 7.23 -7.43 -3.19
C ALA A 14 7.16 -6.30 -4.24
N VAL A 15 6.32 -6.43 -5.27
CA VAL A 15 6.11 -5.36 -6.26
C VAL A 15 5.44 -4.13 -5.62
N LEU A 16 4.48 -4.33 -4.70
CA LEU A 16 3.85 -3.24 -3.96
C LEU A 16 4.85 -2.47 -3.09
N GLU A 17 5.76 -3.17 -2.42
CA GLU A 17 6.83 -2.57 -1.62
C GLU A 17 7.84 -1.81 -2.49
N ALA A 18 8.27 -2.39 -3.62
CA ALA A 18 9.16 -1.70 -4.55
C ALA A 18 8.52 -0.40 -5.08
N ALA A 19 7.22 -0.45 -5.43
CA ALA A 19 6.49 0.73 -5.87
C ALA A 19 6.33 1.78 -4.75
N ARG A 20 6.16 1.34 -3.49
CA ARG A 20 6.16 2.22 -2.32
C ARG A 20 7.52 2.91 -2.15
N ASP A 21 8.63 2.18 -2.25
CA ASP A 21 9.98 2.73 -2.14
C ASP A 21 10.25 3.81 -3.20
N ASP A 22 9.72 3.61 -4.42
CA ASP A 22 9.77 4.62 -5.48
C ASP A 22 8.97 5.88 -5.11
N LEU A 23 7.77 5.73 -4.55
CA LEU A 23 6.96 6.86 -4.07
C LEU A 23 7.62 7.59 -2.91
N GLU A 24 8.19 6.88 -1.95
CA GLU A 24 8.87 7.48 -0.80
C GLU A 24 10.12 8.27 -1.23
N ARG A 25 10.89 7.76 -2.19
CA ARG A 25 12.05 8.48 -2.74
C ARG A 25 11.64 9.75 -3.48
N LEU A 26 10.56 9.69 -4.26
CA LEU A 26 9.99 10.85 -4.93
C LEU A 26 9.47 11.88 -3.92
N ALA A 27 8.67 11.43 -2.94
CA ALA A 27 8.14 12.28 -1.89
C ALA A 27 9.28 12.93 -1.07
N GLY A 28 10.33 12.18 -0.74
CA GLY A 28 11.52 12.70 -0.06
C GLY A 28 12.25 13.78 -0.87
N THR A 29 12.36 13.60 -2.20
CA THR A 29 12.93 14.61 -3.10
C THR A 29 12.08 15.89 -3.10
N LEU A 30 10.75 15.77 -3.14
CA LEU A 30 9.84 16.93 -3.12
C LEU A 30 9.84 17.63 -1.75
N CYS A 31 9.91 16.87 -0.65
CA CYS A 31 9.97 17.40 0.71
C CYS A 31 11.29 18.11 1.03
N ALA A 32 12.37 17.84 0.29
CA ALA A 32 13.66 18.51 0.47
C ALA A 32 13.62 19.99 0.05
N ASP A 33 12.65 20.39 -0.77
CA ASP A 33 12.36 21.79 -1.10
C ASP A 33 11.21 22.31 -0.22
N ALA A 34 11.53 23.25 0.67
CA ALA A 34 10.56 23.79 1.62
C ALA A 34 9.38 24.51 0.95
N ASP A 35 9.60 25.19 -0.18
CA ASP A 35 8.55 25.91 -0.90
C ASP A 35 7.61 24.94 -1.62
N ILE A 36 8.12 23.83 -2.14
CA ILE A 36 7.29 22.75 -2.69
C ILE A 36 6.51 22.07 -1.57
N ALA A 37 7.18 21.72 -0.47
CA ALA A 37 6.57 21.03 0.66
C ALA A 37 5.39 21.83 1.24
N LEU A 38 5.60 23.12 1.49
CA LEU A 38 4.55 24.00 2.05
C LEU A 38 3.38 24.19 1.08
N ARG A 39 3.65 24.40 -0.22
CA ARG A 39 2.59 24.62 -1.23
C ARG A 39 1.78 23.36 -1.54
N HIS A 40 2.36 22.17 -1.36
CA HIS A 40 1.76 20.91 -1.78
C HIS A 40 1.59 19.90 -0.65
N MET A 41 1.59 20.36 0.61
CA MET A 41 1.51 19.51 1.81
C MET A 41 0.39 18.46 1.74
N ALA A 42 -0.83 18.86 1.32
CA ALA A 42 -1.95 17.93 1.20
C ALA A 42 -1.74 16.84 0.13
N ALA A 43 -1.07 17.17 -0.98
CA ALA A 43 -0.72 16.20 -2.01
C ALA A 43 0.37 15.23 -1.50
N LEU A 44 1.39 15.75 -0.80
CA LEU A 44 2.45 14.94 -0.20
C LEU A 44 1.91 13.99 0.88
N GLN A 45 0.98 14.45 1.72
CA GLN A 45 0.26 13.60 2.67
C GLN A 45 -0.58 12.51 1.97
N THR A 46 -1.08 12.79 0.76
CA THR A 46 -1.79 11.78 -0.02
C THR A 46 -0.83 10.71 -0.54
N LEU A 47 0.39 11.08 -0.96
CA LEU A 47 1.42 10.12 -1.36
C LEU A 47 1.82 9.21 -0.19
N ASP A 48 2.02 9.80 1.00
CA ASP A 48 2.31 9.05 2.23
C ASP A 48 1.21 8.02 2.56
N ARG A 49 -0.06 8.44 2.52
CA ARG A 49 -1.20 7.53 2.73
C ARG A 49 -1.26 6.41 1.69
N VAL A 50 -0.88 6.68 0.43
CA VAL A 50 -0.82 5.65 -0.61
C VAL A 50 0.28 4.64 -0.31
N GLY A 51 1.47 5.10 0.09
CA GLY A 51 2.58 4.23 0.49
C GLY A 51 2.22 3.35 1.69
N GLN A 52 1.59 3.93 2.71
CA GLN A 52 1.10 3.18 3.87
C GLN A 52 0.07 2.11 3.48
N CYS A 53 -0.89 2.45 2.59
CA CYS A 53 -1.86 1.49 2.07
C CYS A 53 -1.18 0.34 1.29
N GLN A 54 -0.14 0.62 0.51
CA GLN A 54 0.63 -0.42 -0.19
C GLN A 54 1.33 -1.37 0.80
N ALA A 55 1.90 -0.83 1.88
CA ALA A 55 2.55 -1.62 2.92
C ALA A 55 1.56 -2.55 3.64
N GLU A 56 0.38 -2.03 3.96
CA GLU A 56 -0.71 -2.77 4.58
C GLU A 56 -1.19 -3.93 3.71
N VAL A 57 -1.41 -3.68 2.42
CA VAL A 57 -1.79 -4.73 1.46
C VAL A 57 -0.67 -5.75 1.30
N ALA A 58 0.59 -5.32 1.18
CA ALA A 58 1.72 -6.24 1.08
C ALA A 58 1.83 -7.15 2.32
N SER A 59 1.64 -6.60 3.52
CA SER A 59 1.59 -7.35 4.77
C SER A 59 0.44 -8.36 4.79
N MET A 60 -0.77 -7.93 4.40
CA MET A 60 -1.95 -8.80 4.31
C MET A 60 -1.75 -9.97 3.33
N LEU A 61 -1.14 -9.71 2.16
CA LEU A 61 -0.85 -10.74 1.16
C LEU A 61 0.16 -11.78 1.68
N ARG A 62 1.04 -11.38 2.60
CA ARG A 62 2.01 -12.28 3.25
C ARG A 62 1.51 -12.88 4.57
N ALA A 63 0.34 -12.49 5.06
CA ALA A 63 -0.22 -13.10 6.26
C ALA A 63 -0.54 -14.59 6.02
N GLU A 64 -0.42 -15.40 7.07
CA GLU A 64 -0.92 -16.79 7.06
C GLU A 64 -2.44 -16.83 6.95
N ASP A 65 -3.12 -15.87 7.60
CA ASP A 65 -4.56 -15.61 7.47
C ASP A 65 -4.78 -14.16 6.99
N PRO A 66 -4.94 -13.95 5.67
CA PRO A 66 -5.22 -12.64 5.09
C PRO A 66 -6.53 -12.02 5.58
N THR A 67 -7.50 -12.83 6.01
CA THR A 67 -8.82 -12.33 6.47
C THR A 67 -8.68 -11.73 7.86
N ALA A 68 -8.02 -12.43 8.78
CA ALA A 68 -7.71 -11.89 10.10
C ALA A 68 -6.78 -10.67 10.00
N ALA A 69 -5.79 -10.69 9.09
CA ALA A 69 -4.95 -9.53 8.83
C ALA A 69 -5.76 -8.33 8.33
N ALA A 70 -6.72 -8.53 7.42
CA ALA A 70 -7.58 -7.44 6.92
C ALA A 70 -8.42 -6.79 8.04
N ASP A 71 -8.87 -7.57 9.03
CA ASP A 71 -9.62 -7.05 10.17
C ASP A 71 -8.72 -6.33 11.21
N ALA A 72 -7.44 -6.71 11.31
CA ALA A 72 -6.49 -6.13 12.27
C ALA A 72 -5.89 -4.77 11.84
N ILE A 73 -5.82 -4.48 10.54
CA ILE A 73 -5.08 -3.31 10.04
C ILE A 73 -5.83 -1.97 10.31
N GLY A 74 -6.99 -1.94 10.99
CA GLY A 74 -7.69 -0.66 11.25
C GLY A 74 -8.16 0.02 9.95
N VAL A 75 -8.44 -0.82 8.95
CA VAL A 75 -8.68 -0.44 7.57
C VAL A 75 -10.17 -0.32 7.32
N GLU A 76 -10.83 0.63 7.95
CA GLU A 76 -12.23 0.88 7.62
C GLU A 76 -12.35 1.27 6.12
N GLY A 77 -11.31 1.92 5.57
CA GLY A 77 -11.22 2.34 4.16
C GLY A 77 -10.94 1.23 3.14
N LEU A 78 -9.84 0.49 3.23
CA LEU A 78 -9.51 -0.63 2.32
C LEU A 78 -10.40 -1.89 2.54
N ARG A 79 -10.88 -2.23 3.75
CA ARG A 79 -11.91 -3.27 3.95
C ARG A 79 -13.21 -2.88 3.26
N ALA A 80 -13.67 -1.63 3.40
CA ALA A 80 -14.83 -1.12 2.66
C ALA A 80 -14.63 -1.21 1.14
N ARG A 81 -13.44 -0.87 0.63
CA ARG A 81 -13.13 -0.95 -0.82
C ARG A 81 -13.04 -2.38 -1.35
N LEU A 82 -12.56 -3.34 -0.56
CA LEU A 82 -12.52 -4.76 -0.95
C LEU A 82 -13.92 -5.39 -0.90
N ILE A 83 -14.70 -5.14 0.15
CA ILE A 83 -16.10 -5.59 0.27
C ILE A 83 -16.96 -5.01 -0.86
N ALA A 84 -16.73 -3.76 -1.26
CA ALA A 84 -17.45 -3.14 -2.37
C ALA A 84 -17.15 -3.78 -3.74
N ARG A 85 -15.95 -4.36 -3.92
CA ARG A 85 -15.50 -4.99 -5.19
C ARG A 85 -15.77 -6.50 -5.26
N GLY A 86 -16.02 -7.17 -4.14
CA GLY A 86 -16.34 -8.61 -4.09
C GLY A 86 -17.81 -8.97 -4.33
N ARG A 87 -18.69 -8.00 -4.63
CA ARG A 87 -20.12 -8.22 -4.92
C ARG A 87 -20.46 -8.11 -6.42
N CYS A 88 -19.67 -8.75 -7.27
CA CYS A 88 -20.03 -9.00 -8.67
C CYS A 88 -19.94 -10.50 -8.96
#